data_AF-A0A6C0BSQ3-F1
#
_entry.id   AF-A0A6C0BSQ3-F1
#
_cell.length_a   1.000
_cell.length_b   1.000
_cell.length_c   1.000
_cell.angle_alpha   90.00
_cell.angle_beta   90.00
_cell.angle_gamma   90.00
#
_symmetry.space_group_name_H-M   'P 1'
#
loop_
_entity.id
_entity.type
_entity.pdbx_description
1 polymer ?
#
loop_
_entity_poly.entity_id
_entity_poly.type
_entity_poly.pdbx_seq_one_letter_code
_entity_poly.pdbx_strand_id
1 'polypeptide(L)'
;MTELTDYIFDISTRISSDGCDKSQQNLQNLGSINYMMSSYKPECPTNDIVSFATSQPNINFSGSNRVGVLGCNIDSDSDLTIRELSNSKCRISLLERPYLTVPFLGRGKGNAVLESQLQQGDVDSNRKTATNLSESSVIEYKHTPLLNTIKLDITNPVNYIPSDSDDNWVRGGIPSREVNRDTKHY
;
A
#
# COMPACT_ATOMS: atom_id res chain seq x y z
N MET A 1 -19.12 51.62 85.25
CA MET A 1 -18.58 50.26 85.50
C MET A 1 -18.25 49.70 84.13
N THR A 2 -16.97 49.78 83.75
CA THR A 2 -16.47 49.32 82.45
C THR A 2 -15.71 48.03 82.71
N GLU A 3 -16.26 46.90 82.29
CA GLU A 3 -15.54 45.64 82.34
C GLU A 3 -14.47 45.64 81.25
N LEU A 4 -13.20 45.50 81.65
CA LEU A 4 -12.09 45.24 80.75
C LEU A 4 -12.07 43.73 80.48
N THR A 5 -12.72 43.30 79.40
CA THR A 5 -12.65 41.91 78.94
C THR A 5 -11.37 41.68 78.16
N ASP A 6 -10.73 40.54 78.40
CA ASP A 6 -9.48 40.15 77.76
C ASP A 6 -9.74 39.80 76.28
N TYR A 7 -9.25 40.66 75.36
CA TYR A 7 -9.54 40.59 73.92
C TYR A 7 -9.06 39.29 73.24
N ILE A 8 -8.24 38.51 73.94
CA ILE A 8 -7.69 37.24 73.47
C ILE A 8 -8.81 36.20 73.29
N PHE A 9 -9.82 36.19 74.16
CA PHE A 9 -10.94 35.24 74.04
C PHE A 9 -11.92 35.62 72.92
N ASP A 10 -12.17 36.91 72.69
CA ASP A 10 -13.07 37.41 71.63
C ASP A 10 -12.55 37.14 70.21
N ILE A 11 -11.24 36.96 70.03
CA ILE A 11 -10.66 36.60 68.73
C ILE A 11 -11.03 35.17 68.33
N SER A 12 -11.13 34.26 69.31
CA SER A 12 -11.41 32.83 69.09
C SER A 12 -12.89 32.50 68.89
N THR A 13 -13.79 33.37 69.35
CA THR A 13 -15.25 33.22 69.24
C THR A 13 -15.85 34.04 68.10
N ARG A 14 -15.03 34.81 67.39
CA ARG A 14 -15.47 35.63 66.25
C ARG A 14 -15.96 34.72 65.11
N ILE A 15 -17.10 35.08 64.51
CA ILE A 15 -17.67 34.38 63.34
C ILE A 15 -16.65 34.21 62.20
N SER A 16 -15.79 35.21 61.97
CA SER A 16 -14.68 35.16 60.99
C SER A 16 -13.62 34.07 61.24
N SER A 17 -13.60 33.48 62.44
CA SER A 17 -12.75 32.34 62.74
C SER A 17 -13.40 30.98 62.43
N ASP A 18 -14.73 30.95 62.23
CA ASP A 18 -15.50 29.74 61.89
C ASP A 18 -15.12 29.24 60.47
N GLY A 19 -15.10 27.92 60.29
CA GLY A 19 -14.81 27.29 59.02
C GLY A 19 -15.82 27.69 57.93
N CYS A 20 -17.08 27.87 58.31
CA CYS A 20 -18.14 28.31 57.40
C CYS A 20 -17.89 29.73 56.88
N ASP A 21 -17.54 30.69 57.72
CA ASP A 21 -17.32 32.09 57.31
C ASP A 21 -16.02 32.26 56.50
N LYS A 22 -14.94 31.57 56.89
CA LYS A 22 -13.69 31.53 56.10
C LYS A 22 -13.91 30.99 54.70
N SER A 23 -14.80 30.01 54.52
CA SER A 23 -15.15 29.49 53.21
C SER A 23 -15.84 30.55 52.34
N GLN A 24 -16.73 31.36 52.92
CA GLN A 24 -17.41 32.46 52.22
C GLN A 24 -16.46 33.60 51.91
N GLN A 25 -15.58 33.97 52.84
CA GLN A 25 -14.53 34.94 52.60
C GLN A 25 -13.61 34.48 51.46
N ASN A 26 -13.25 33.20 51.41
CA ASN A 26 -12.47 32.64 50.31
C ASN A 26 -13.23 32.69 48.98
N LEU A 27 -14.53 32.39 48.96
CA LEU A 27 -15.35 32.50 47.74
C LEU A 27 -15.45 33.95 47.26
N GLN A 28 -15.63 34.92 48.17
CA GLN A 28 -15.67 36.34 47.84
C GLN A 28 -14.32 36.84 47.35
N ASN A 29 -13.22 36.46 48.02
CA ASN A 29 -11.86 36.79 47.60
C ASN A 29 -11.56 36.19 46.21
N LEU A 30 -11.95 34.94 45.98
CA LEU A 30 -11.77 34.27 44.69
C LEU A 30 -12.63 34.92 43.60
N GLY A 31 -13.86 35.32 43.90
CA GLY A 31 -14.71 36.09 42.97
C GLY A 31 -14.12 37.45 42.62
N SER A 32 -13.59 38.18 43.60
CA SER A 32 -12.92 39.47 43.40
C SER A 32 -11.64 39.34 42.58
N ILE A 33 -10.78 38.37 42.92
CA ILE A 33 -9.56 38.07 42.17
C ILE A 33 -9.92 37.64 40.74
N ASN A 34 -10.91 36.76 40.56
CA ASN A 34 -11.36 36.36 39.24
C ASN A 34 -11.86 37.56 38.44
N TYR A 35 -12.66 38.45 39.02
CA TYR A 35 -13.13 39.64 38.30
C TYR A 35 -11.98 40.58 37.90
N MET A 36 -11.00 40.80 38.78
CA MET A 36 -9.86 41.69 38.53
C MET A 36 -8.82 41.08 37.58
N MET A 37 -8.63 39.76 37.63
CA MET A 37 -7.61 39.03 36.88
C MET A 37 -8.18 38.30 35.66
N SER A 38 -9.50 38.16 35.54
CA SER A 38 -10.10 37.66 34.31
C SER A 38 -9.98 38.75 33.26
N SER A 39 -8.95 38.64 32.42
CA SER A 39 -9.18 38.92 31.01
C SER A 39 -10.39 38.08 30.62
N TYR A 40 -11.47 38.66 30.12
CA TYR A 40 -12.55 37.88 29.51
C TYR A 40 -11.91 36.98 28.44
N LYS A 41 -11.62 35.73 28.82
CA LYS A 41 -11.01 34.75 27.93
C LYS A 41 -12.18 34.12 27.20
N PRO A 42 -12.34 34.37 25.91
CA PRO A 42 -13.34 33.64 25.16
C PRO A 42 -13.04 32.15 25.20
N GLU A 43 -14.06 31.38 25.58
CA GLU A 43 -14.07 29.98 25.23
C GLU A 43 -14.36 29.85 23.73
N CYS A 44 -13.81 28.83 23.09
CA CYS A 44 -14.18 28.52 21.72
C CYS A 44 -15.63 28.00 21.71
N PRO A 45 -16.54 28.53 20.88
CA PRO A 45 -16.33 29.45 19.76
C PRO A 45 -16.37 30.95 20.13
N THR A 46 -15.55 31.76 19.46
CA THR A 46 -15.33 33.19 19.74
C THR A 46 -16.49 34.14 19.36
N ASN A 47 -17.70 33.64 19.12
CA ASN A 47 -18.84 34.44 18.64
C ASN A 47 -19.25 35.51 19.66
N ASP A 48 -19.15 35.18 20.94
CA ASP A 48 -19.56 36.07 22.03
C ASP A 48 -18.66 37.32 22.11
N ILE A 49 -17.37 37.21 21.81
CA ILE A 49 -16.45 38.35 21.78
C ILE A 49 -16.83 39.33 20.68
N VAL A 50 -17.11 38.80 19.48
CA VAL A 50 -17.42 39.64 18.33
C VAL A 50 -18.67 40.43 18.67
N SER A 51 -19.70 39.76 19.20
CA SER A 51 -20.94 40.40 19.63
C SER A 51 -20.72 41.44 20.74
N PHE A 52 -19.89 41.14 21.74
CA PHE A 52 -19.55 42.05 22.83
C PHE A 52 -18.78 43.27 22.31
N ALA A 53 -17.77 43.08 21.47
CA ALA A 53 -16.98 44.16 20.90
C ALA A 53 -17.82 45.05 19.97
N THR A 54 -18.72 44.47 19.17
CA THR A 54 -19.62 45.23 18.28
C THR A 54 -20.82 45.83 19.00
N SER A 55 -21.07 45.46 20.27
CA SER A 55 -22.18 46.05 21.06
C SER A 55 -21.96 47.53 21.38
N GLN A 56 -20.70 47.99 21.34
CA GLN A 56 -20.34 49.37 21.61
C GLN A 56 -20.09 50.12 20.29
N PRO A 57 -20.84 51.21 20.00
CA PRO A 57 -20.77 51.89 18.72
C PRO A 57 -19.42 52.56 18.41
N ASN A 58 -18.57 52.75 19.41
CA ASN A 58 -17.25 53.36 19.29
C ASN A 58 -16.09 52.35 19.29
N ILE A 59 -16.38 51.05 19.18
CA ILE A 59 -15.35 50.00 19.14
C ILE A 59 -15.31 49.39 17.75
N ASN A 60 -14.16 49.54 17.08
CA ASN A 60 -13.86 48.82 15.85
C ASN A 60 -13.19 47.49 16.20
N PHE A 61 -13.89 46.39 15.96
CA PHE A 61 -13.34 45.04 16.18
C PHE A 61 -12.58 44.57 14.94
N SER A 62 -11.31 44.19 15.12
CA SER A 62 -10.51 43.50 14.11
C SER A 62 -10.18 42.10 14.61
N GLY A 63 -10.63 41.09 13.87
CA GLY A 63 -10.28 39.70 14.13
C GLY A 63 -8.90 39.33 13.58
N SER A 64 -8.50 38.10 13.82
CA SER A 64 -7.33 37.49 13.18
C SER A 64 -7.64 37.12 11.72
N ASN A 65 -6.63 37.19 10.86
CA ASN A 65 -6.80 37.04 9.40
C ASN A 65 -7.07 35.61 8.89
N ARG A 66 -7.14 34.60 9.75
CA ARG A 66 -7.26 33.18 9.31
C ARG A 66 -7.78 32.26 10.40
N VAL A 67 -7.08 32.24 11.52
CA VAL A 67 -7.38 31.35 12.64
C VAL A 67 -7.86 32.19 13.82
N GLY A 68 -9.00 31.84 14.41
CA GLY A 68 -9.55 32.47 15.60
C GLY A 68 -8.54 32.49 16.76
N VAL A 69 -8.72 33.43 17.68
CA VAL A 69 -7.87 33.56 18.87
C VAL A 69 -7.78 32.19 19.57
N LEU A 70 -6.57 31.72 19.90
CA LEU A 70 -6.29 30.40 20.48
C LEU A 70 -6.55 29.17 19.57
N GLY A 71 -6.79 29.33 18.28
CA GLY A 71 -6.93 28.17 17.37
C GLY A 71 -8.35 27.62 17.22
N CYS A 72 -9.37 28.35 17.70
CA CYS A 72 -10.75 27.83 17.81
C CYS A 72 -11.39 27.30 16.52
N ASN A 73 -10.92 27.71 15.33
CA ASN A 73 -11.49 27.31 14.04
C ASN A 73 -10.45 26.59 13.15
N ILE A 74 -9.38 26.04 13.73
CA ILE A 74 -8.25 25.49 12.97
C ILE A 74 -8.68 24.34 12.04
N ASP A 75 -9.63 23.51 12.46
CA ASP A 75 -10.13 22.39 11.66
C ASP A 75 -10.93 22.88 10.45
N SER A 76 -11.78 23.89 10.64
CA SER A 76 -12.56 24.49 9.57
C SER A 76 -11.68 25.25 8.57
N ASP A 77 -10.66 25.98 9.04
CA ASP A 77 -9.68 26.63 8.16
C ASP A 77 -8.87 25.59 7.36
N SER A 78 -8.47 24.51 8.03
CA SER A 78 -7.71 23.42 7.40
C SER A 78 -8.53 22.71 6.33
N ASP A 79 -9.80 22.42 6.58
CA ASP A 79 -10.69 21.82 5.57
C ASP A 79 -10.86 22.72 4.34
N LEU A 80 -10.98 24.04 4.51
CA LEU A 80 -11.13 24.95 3.37
C LEU A 80 -9.82 25.16 2.59
N THR A 81 -8.66 25.07 3.25
CA THR A 81 -7.36 25.41 2.65
C THR A 81 -6.57 24.21 2.13
N ILE A 82 -6.71 23.05 2.77
CA ILE A 82 -5.94 21.83 2.47
C ILE A 82 -6.76 20.85 1.61
N ARG A 83 -8.06 21.07 1.42
CA ARG A 83 -8.89 20.21 0.59
C ARG A 83 -8.39 20.13 -0.84
N GLU A 84 -8.52 18.93 -1.41
CA GLU A 84 -8.24 18.68 -2.82
C GLU A 84 -9.08 19.63 -3.68
N LEU A 85 -8.40 20.55 -4.38
CA LEU A 85 -9.08 21.43 -5.33
C LEU A 85 -9.77 20.55 -6.38
N SER A 86 -11.05 20.80 -6.64
CA SER A 86 -11.78 20.11 -7.71
C SER A 86 -11.15 20.33 -9.09
N ASN A 87 -10.34 21.38 -9.22
CA ASN A 87 -9.57 21.71 -10.41
C ASN A 87 -8.08 21.61 -10.11
N SER A 88 -7.35 20.84 -10.92
CA SER A 88 -5.90 20.76 -10.82
C SER A 88 -5.26 22.13 -11.09
N LYS A 89 -4.10 22.41 -10.48
CA LYS A 89 -3.31 23.66 -10.71
C LYS A 89 -2.73 23.77 -12.13
N CYS A 90 -3.21 22.96 -13.07
CA CYS A 90 -2.71 22.92 -14.43
C CYS A 90 -3.17 24.15 -15.22
N ARG A 91 -2.32 24.63 -16.13
CA ARG A 91 -2.65 25.71 -17.05
C ARG A 91 -3.81 25.28 -17.95
N ILE A 92 -4.94 25.97 -17.85
CA ILE A 92 -6.10 25.73 -18.71
C ILE A 92 -5.74 26.17 -20.13
N SER A 93 -5.80 25.24 -21.09
CA SER A 93 -5.71 25.55 -22.51
C SER A 93 -7.09 25.96 -23.01
N LEU A 94 -7.21 27.15 -23.58
CA LEU A 94 -8.46 27.65 -24.20
C LEU A 94 -8.63 27.18 -25.65
N LEU A 95 -7.69 26.37 -26.16
CA LEU A 95 -7.80 25.80 -27.49
C LEU A 95 -8.93 24.77 -27.52
N GLU A 96 -9.68 24.76 -28.61
CA GLU A 96 -10.66 23.72 -28.84
C GLU A 96 -9.97 22.35 -28.89
N ARG A 97 -10.67 21.34 -28.37
CA ARG A 97 -10.21 19.95 -28.47
C ARG A 97 -10.19 19.52 -29.94
N PRO A 98 -9.19 18.72 -30.36
CA PRO A 98 -9.09 18.24 -31.75
C PRO A 98 -10.31 17.46 -32.26
N TYR A 99 -11.17 16.94 -31.37
CA TYR A 99 -12.36 16.19 -31.73
C TYR A 99 -13.56 16.72 -30.95
N LEU A 100 -14.60 17.18 -31.65
CA LEU A 100 -15.86 17.72 -31.10
C LEU A 100 -16.84 16.66 -30.58
N THR A 101 -16.64 15.39 -30.89
CA THR A 101 -17.48 14.28 -30.39
C THR A 101 -16.61 13.04 -30.15
N VAL A 102 -17.18 12.06 -29.44
CA VAL A 102 -16.55 10.75 -29.29
C VAL A 102 -16.66 10.01 -30.63
N PRO A 103 -15.54 9.52 -31.21
CA PRO A 103 -15.59 8.75 -32.45
C PRO A 103 -16.28 7.39 -32.24
N PHE A 104 -16.70 6.73 -33.33
CA PHE A 104 -17.36 5.44 -33.26
C PHE A 104 -16.45 4.36 -32.62
N LEU A 105 -16.84 3.84 -31.46
CA LEU A 105 -16.08 2.84 -30.69
C LEU A 105 -16.50 1.38 -30.94
N GLY A 106 -17.41 1.12 -31.88
CA GLY A 106 -18.02 -0.20 -32.06
C GLY A 106 -17.07 -1.32 -32.50
N ARG A 107 -15.85 -0.99 -32.96
CA ARG A 107 -14.81 -1.99 -33.29
C ARG A 107 -14.05 -2.51 -32.08
N GLY A 108 -14.28 -1.93 -30.89
CA GLY A 108 -13.58 -2.31 -29.67
C GLY A 108 -12.11 -1.88 -29.66
N LYS A 109 -11.37 -2.42 -28.69
CA LYS A 109 -9.93 -2.17 -28.55
C LYS A 109 -9.18 -3.02 -29.57
N GLY A 110 -8.54 -2.39 -30.56
CA GLY A 110 -7.66 -3.07 -31.51
C GLY A 110 -6.42 -3.66 -30.84
N ASN A 111 -5.98 -4.83 -31.30
CA ASN A 111 -4.74 -5.47 -30.85
C ASN A 111 -3.80 -5.63 -32.05
N ALA A 112 -2.92 -4.66 -32.25
CA ALA A 112 -2.04 -4.59 -33.42
C ALA A 112 -1.15 -5.83 -33.59
N VAL A 113 -0.70 -6.45 -32.49
CA VAL A 113 0.15 -7.65 -32.56
C VAL A 113 -0.64 -8.84 -33.08
N LEU A 114 -1.81 -9.08 -32.50
CA LEU A 114 -2.70 -10.18 -32.93
C LEU A 114 -3.16 -9.97 -34.37
N GLU A 115 -3.57 -8.75 -34.72
CA GLU A 115 -4.00 -8.41 -36.07
C GLU A 115 -2.89 -8.63 -37.10
N SER A 116 -1.66 -8.22 -36.79
CA SER A 116 -0.50 -8.45 -37.66
C SER A 116 -0.21 -9.94 -37.83
N GLN A 117 -0.29 -10.73 -36.76
CA GLN A 117 -0.09 -12.18 -36.81
C GLN A 117 -1.15 -12.88 -37.65
N LEU A 118 -2.41 -12.44 -37.57
CA LEU A 118 -3.50 -12.99 -38.38
C LEU A 118 -3.38 -12.58 -39.85
N GLN A 119 -3.00 -11.33 -40.13
CA GLN A 119 -2.85 -10.82 -41.50
C GLN A 119 -1.63 -11.41 -42.22
N GLN A 120 -0.52 -11.58 -41.50
CA GLN A 120 0.77 -12.03 -42.05
C GLN A 120 1.10 -13.48 -41.65
N GLY A 121 0.12 -14.23 -41.15
CA GLY A 121 0.32 -15.59 -40.63
C GLY A 121 1.15 -16.46 -41.59
N ASP A 122 1.89 -17.43 -41.03
CA ASP A 122 2.80 -18.25 -41.84
C ASP A 122 1.96 -19.08 -42.83
N VAL A 123 2.11 -18.77 -44.11
CA VAL A 123 1.48 -19.52 -45.19
C VAL A 123 2.24 -20.84 -45.30
N ASP A 124 1.53 -21.95 -45.14
CA ASP A 124 2.08 -23.31 -45.04
C ASP A 124 3.27 -23.50 -45.99
N SER A 125 4.46 -23.38 -45.43
CA SER A 125 5.71 -23.40 -46.18
C SER A 125 6.27 -24.79 -46.00
N ASN A 126 6.53 -25.48 -47.11
CA ASN A 126 7.22 -26.77 -47.15
C ASN A 126 8.70 -26.63 -46.74
N ARG A 127 8.97 -25.98 -45.60
CA ARG A 127 10.27 -25.88 -44.97
C ARG A 127 10.57 -27.24 -44.37
N LYS A 128 11.66 -27.85 -44.82
CA LYS A 128 12.15 -29.12 -44.29
C LYS A 128 12.34 -29.11 -42.77
N THR A 129 12.65 -27.95 -42.18
CA THR A 129 12.79 -27.78 -40.72
C THR A 129 11.48 -27.79 -39.94
N ALA A 130 10.35 -27.49 -40.60
CA ALA A 130 9.03 -27.52 -39.99
C ALA A 130 8.34 -28.87 -40.24
N THR A 131 8.57 -29.48 -41.41
CA THR A 131 8.02 -30.78 -41.80
C THR A 131 9.13 -31.82 -41.98
N ASN A 132 9.53 -32.48 -40.88
CA ASN A 132 10.56 -33.53 -40.85
C ASN A 132 10.07 -34.88 -41.46
N LEU A 133 9.19 -34.83 -42.46
CA LEU A 133 8.59 -36.00 -43.10
C LEU A 133 9.65 -36.86 -43.83
N SER A 134 10.76 -36.25 -44.28
CA SER A 134 11.86 -36.98 -44.93
C SER A 134 12.89 -37.56 -43.96
N GLU A 135 12.95 -37.06 -42.72
CA GLU A 135 13.94 -37.49 -41.71
C GLU A 135 13.39 -38.60 -40.82
N SER A 136 12.07 -38.72 -40.74
CA SER A 136 11.40 -39.81 -40.03
C SER A 136 11.18 -41.00 -40.95
N SER A 137 11.39 -42.21 -40.44
CA SER A 137 11.15 -43.42 -41.20
C SER A 137 9.66 -43.71 -41.32
N VAL A 138 9.15 -43.83 -42.54
CA VAL A 138 7.75 -44.23 -42.81
C VAL A 138 7.56 -45.76 -42.74
N ILE A 139 8.58 -46.49 -42.30
CA ILE A 139 8.60 -47.96 -42.26
C ILE A 139 7.45 -48.54 -41.43
N GLU A 140 7.10 -47.90 -40.32
CA GLU A 140 6.01 -48.34 -39.44
C GLU A 140 4.65 -48.32 -40.14
N TYR A 141 4.46 -47.44 -41.12
CA TYR A 141 3.21 -47.31 -41.87
C TYR A 141 3.20 -48.14 -43.16
N LYS A 142 4.36 -48.66 -43.57
CA LYS A 142 4.53 -49.41 -44.83
C LYS A 142 4.67 -50.92 -44.62
N HIS A 143 5.23 -51.34 -43.49
CA HIS A 143 5.45 -52.74 -43.16
C HIS A 143 4.44 -53.23 -42.11
N THR A 144 4.16 -54.53 -42.13
CA THR A 144 3.34 -55.16 -41.08
C THR A 144 4.08 -55.08 -39.74
N PRO A 145 3.42 -54.62 -38.65
CA PRO A 145 4.06 -54.54 -37.35
C PRO A 145 4.41 -55.93 -36.83
N LEU A 146 5.50 -56.02 -36.06
CA LEU A 146 5.90 -57.24 -35.38
C LEU A 146 4.89 -57.58 -34.27
N LEU A 147 4.76 -58.88 -33.97
CA LEU A 147 4.09 -59.32 -32.75
C LEU A 147 4.79 -58.73 -31.53
N ASN A 148 4.03 -58.26 -30.54
CA ASN A 148 4.58 -57.56 -29.37
C ASN A 148 5.65 -58.38 -28.62
N THR A 149 5.48 -59.70 -28.54
CA THR A 149 6.45 -60.60 -27.89
C THR A 149 7.81 -60.58 -28.59
N ILE A 150 7.80 -60.68 -29.91
CA ILE A 150 9.00 -60.65 -30.75
C ILE A 150 9.61 -59.24 -30.75
N LYS A 151 8.76 -58.20 -30.79
CA LYS A 151 9.21 -56.81 -30.73
C LYS A 151 10.00 -56.55 -29.45
N LEU A 152 9.46 -56.90 -28.29
CA LEU A 152 10.10 -56.67 -27.00
C LEU A 152 11.45 -57.40 -26.88
N ASP A 153 11.52 -58.64 -27.38
CA ASP A 153 12.76 -59.41 -27.38
C ASP A 153 13.83 -58.77 -28.27
N ILE A 154 13.50 -58.48 -29.54
CA ILE A 154 14.44 -57.90 -30.52
C ILE A 154 14.88 -56.48 -30.14
N THR A 155 13.98 -55.66 -29.58
CA THR A 155 14.30 -54.28 -29.20
C THR A 155 15.11 -54.18 -27.92
N ASN A 156 15.27 -55.27 -27.15
CA ASN A 156 16.04 -55.25 -25.91
C ASN A 156 17.55 -55.37 -26.21
N PRO A 157 18.34 -54.28 -26.07
CA PRO A 157 19.78 -54.31 -26.33
C PRO A 157 20.54 -55.32 -25.46
N VAL A 158 20.07 -55.57 -24.23
CA VAL A 158 20.69 -56.52 -23.28
C VAL A 158 20.78 -57.94 -23.84
N ASN A 159 19.87 -58.32 -24.74
CA ASN A 159 19.80 -59.69 -25.29
C ASN A 159 20.83 -59.94 -26.41
N TYR A 160 21.31 -58.90 -27.09
CA TYR A 160 22.16 -59.05 -28.29
C TYR A 160 23.45 -58.22 -28.26
N ILE A 161 23.48 -57.14 -27.47
CA ILE A 161 24.62 -56.23 -27.39
C ILE A 161 25.40 -56.54 -26.11
N PRO A 162 26.61 -57.11 -26.22
CA PRO A 162 27.38 -57.51 -25.05
C PRO A 162 27.73 -56.36 -24.11
N SER A 163 27.96 -55.14 -24.63
CA SER A 163 28.26 -53.95 -23.80
C SER A 163 27.12 -53.53 -22.89
N ASP A 164 25.89 -53.88 -23.24
CA ASP A 164 24.71 -53.53 -22.46
C ASP A 164 24.27 -54.69 -21.55
N SER A 165 24.82 -55.88 -21.79
CA SER A 165 24.54 -57.11 -21.04
C SER A 165 25.53 -57.32 -19.89
N ASP A 166 26.80 -56.96 -20.09
CA ASP A 166 27.86 -57.10 -19.10
C ASP A 166 28.68 -55.81 -19.02
N ASP A 167 28.62 -55.15 -17.87
CA ASP A 167 29.36 -53.92 -17.56
C ASP A 167 30.89 -54.10 -17.68
N ASN A 168 31.39 -55.34 -17.54
CA ASN A 168 32.81 -55.65 -17.68
C ASN A 168 33.23 -55.93 -19.13
N TRP A 169 32.29 -55.92 -20.09
CA TRP A 169 32.59 -56.12 -21.49
C TRP A 169 33.22 -54.85 -22.09
N VAL A 170 34.50 -54.96 -22.45
CA VAL A 170 35.24 -53.87 -23.10
C VAL A 170 35.34 -54.12 -24.60
N ARG A 171 34.92 -53.16 -25.41
CA ARG A 171 35.09 -53.21 -26.87
C ARG A 171 36.58 -53.29 -27.21
N GLY A 172 36.99 -54.35 -27.89
CA GLY A 172 38.41 -54.63 -28.18
C GLY A 172 39.07 -55.61 -27.21
N GLY A 173 38.33 -56.08 -26.19
CA GLY A 173 38.79 -57.04 -25.21
C GLY A 173 39.72 -56.44 -24.15
N ILE A 174 39.94 -57.20 -23.07
CA ILE A 174 40.93 -56.86 -22.05
C ILE A 174 42.30 -57.33 -22.57
N PRO A 175 43.33 -56.48 -22.57
CA PRO A 175 44.66 -56.88 -23.02
C PRO A 175 45.18 -58.05 -22.18
N SER A 176 45.64 -59.12 -22.84
CA SER A 176 46.02 -60.39 -22.18
C SER A 176 47.12 -60.24 -21.12
N ARG A 177 47.89 -59.15 -21.16
CA ARG A 177 48.93 -58.82 -20.16
C ARG A 177 48.34 -58.37 -18.83
N GLU A 178 47.21 -57.66 -18.84
CA GLU A 178 46.55 -57.16 -17.63
C GLU A 178 45.76 -58.26 -16.92
N VAL A 179 45.23 -59.23 -17.68
CA VAL A 179 44.50 -60.39 -17.13
C VAL A 179 45.36 -61.23 -16.17
N ASN A 180 46.66 -61.36 -16.46
CA ASN A 180 47.60 -62.17 -15.67
C ASN A 180 48.32 -61.37 -14.57
N ARG A 181 48.04 -60.06 -14.42
CA ARG A 181 48.77 -59.19 -13.48
C ARG A 181 48.34 -59.41 -12.02
N ASP A 182 47.07 -59.76 -11.79
CA ASP A 182 46.50 -59.98 -10.45
C ASP A 182 46.38 -61.47 -10.06
N THR A 183 46.78 -62.41 -10.93
CA THR A 183 46.90 -63.82 -10.55
C THR A 183 48.15 -64.01 -9.70
N LYS A 184 48.05 -63.78 -8.40
CA LYS A 184 49.12 -63.98 -7.42
C LYS A 184 49.72 -65.39 -7.55
N HIS A 185 50.98 -65.43 -7.93
CA HIS A 185 51.88 -66.55 -7.66
C HIS A 185 52.01 -66.71 -6.14
N TYR A 186 52.04 -67.96 -5.65
CA TYR A 186 52.46 -68.31 -4.29
C TYR A 186 53.90 -67.85 -4.05
#